data_AF-A0A0L8H2H8-F1
#
_entry.id   AF-A0A0L8H2H8-F1
#
_cell.length_a   1.000
_cell.length_b   1.000
_cell.length_c   1.000
_cell.angle_alpha   90.00
_cell.angle_beta   90.00
_cell.angle_gamma   90.00
#
_symmetry.space_group_name_H-M   'P 1'
#
loop_
_entity.id
_entity.type
_entity.pdbx_description
1 polymer ?
#
loop_
_entity_poly.entity_id
_entity_poly.type
_entity_poly.pdbx_seq_one_letter_code
_entity_poly.pdbx_strand_id
1 'polypeptide(L)' 'MDDPRLPKMIFFSNVDSVARGLGRPLRQYKDSLKTSLEACGISARGWESLASDRGAWRPAVQKGVRLFEENA' A
#
# COMPACT_ATOMS: atom_id res chain seq x y z
N MET A 1 19.96 -10.58 3.48
CA MET A 1 19.68 -9.26 4.11
C MET A 1 18.69 -9.54 5.21
N ASP A 2 19.20 -10.17 6.27
CA ASP A 2 18.43 -10.84 7.29
C ASP A 2 18.29 -9.89 8.47
N ASP A 3 17.30 -9.01 8.35
CA ASP A 3 16.88 -8.11 9.41
C ASP A 3 15.64 -8.75 10.07
N PRO A 4 15.73 -9.29 11.30
CA PRO A 4 14.66 -10.09 11.94
C PRO A 4 13.48 -9.25 12.41
N ARG A 5 13.41 -7.97 12.01
CA ARG A 5 12.32 -7.07 12.35
C ARG A 5 11.08 -7.47 11.54
N LEU A 6 10.20 -8.23 12.19
CA LEU A 6 8.87 -8.64 11.70
C LEU A 6 8.16 -7.61 10.81
N PRO A 7 8.09 -6.30 11.17
CA PRO A 7 7.41 -5.31 10.33
C PRO A 7 8.01 -5.18 8.93
N LYS A 8 9.35 -5.25 8.82
CA LYS A 8 10.08 -5.14 7.57
C LYS A 8 9.85 -6.39 6.71
N MET A 9 9.89 -7.57 7.32
CA MET A 9 9.63 -8.82 6.64
C MET A 9 8.22 -8.88 6.04
N ILE A 10 7.21 -8.42 6.77
CA ILE A 10 5.83 -8.37 6.27
C ILE A 10 5.67 -7.31 5.17
N PHE A 11 6.38 -6.18 5.25
CA PHE A 11 6.32 -5.14 4.22
C PHE A 11 6.95 -5.54 2.89
N PHE A 12 8.02 -6.33 2.94
CA PHE A 12 8.77 -6.79 1.77
C PHE A 12 8.44 -8.23 1.38
N SER A 13 7.54 -8.91 2.10
CA SER A 13 7.07 -10.22 1.68
C SER A 13 6.25 -10.08 0.41
N ASN A 14 6.36 -11.11 -0.42
CA ASN A 14 5.60 -11.22 -1.64
C ASN A 14 4.18 -11.63 -1.32
N VAL A 15 3.21 -11.01 -1.98
CA VAL A 15 1.81 -11.44 -1.88
C VAL A 15 1.61 -12.57 -2.89
N ASP A 16 1.19 -13.73 -2.39
CA ASP A 16 0.82 -14.88 -3.22
C ASP A 16 -0.44 -14.54 -4.03
N SER A 17 -0.23 -13.97 -5.21
CA SER A 17 -1.31 -13.78 -6.18
C SER A 17 -1.44 -15.03 -7.04
N VAL A 18 -2.69 -15.44 -7.30
CA VAL A 18 -3.11 -16.44 -8.30
C VAL A 18 -2.23 -16.42 -9.56
N ALA A 19 -1.91 -17.62 -10.06
CA ALA A 19 -0.99 -17.97 -11.14
C ALA A 19 -0.79 -16.86 -12.20
N ARG A 20 0.48 -16.47 -12.42
CA ARG A 20 0.87 -15.40 -13.36
C ARG A 20 1.72 -15.92 -14.51
N GLY A 21 1.62 -15.24 -15.66
CA GLY A 21 2.46 -15.47 -16.83
C GLY A 21 3.95 -15.21 -16.52
N LEU A 22 4.81 -16.05 -17.11
CA LEU A 22 6.27 -16.03 -16.97
C LEU A 22 6.83 -14.62 -17.24
N GLY A 23 7.64 -14.09 -16.30
CA GLY A 23 8.42 -12.86 -16.50
C GLY A 23 8.05 -11.65 -15.62
N ARG A 24 6.97 -11.71 -14.82
CA ARG A 24 6.61 -10.60 -13.91
C ARG A 24 7.19 -10.78 -12.51
N PRO A 25 7.98 -9.83 -11.98
CA PRO A 25 8.45 -9.85 -10.60
C PRO A 25 7.32 -10.07 -9.58
N LEU A 26 7.65 -10.71 -8.45
CA LEU A 26 6.71 -10.94 -7.36
C LEU A 26 6.14 -9.61 -6.87
N ARG A 27 4.80 -9.49 -6.83
CA ARG A 27 4.12 -8.29 -6.32
C ARG A 27 4.38 -8.23 -4.83
N GLN A 28 5.13 -7.22 -4.40
CA GLN A 28 5.41 -6.98 -2.99
C GLN A 28 4.16 -6.43 -2.31
N TYR A 29 4.00 -6.71 -1.02
CA TYR A 29 2.90 -6.16 -0.21
C TYR A 29 2.84 -4.62 -0.30
N LYS A 30 4.00 -3.96 -0.32
CA LYS A 30 4.15 -2.52 -0.57
C LYS A 30 3.48 -2.05 -1.86
N ASP A 31 3.53 -2.83 -2.94
CA ASP A 31 2.96 -2.42 -4.22
C ASP A 31 1.43 -2.57 -4.23
N SER A 32 0.90 -3.60 -3.55
CA SER A 32 -0.54 -3.69 -3.28
C SER A 32 -1.03 -2.48 -2.49
N LEU A 33 -0.31 -2.08 -1.44
CA LEU A 33 -0.62 -0.88 -0.66
C LEU A 33 -0.63 0.39 -1.52
N LYS A 34 0.38 0.60 -2.37
CA LYS A 34 0.40 1.76 -3.30
C LYS A 34 -0.81 1.76 -4.22
N THR A 35 -1.20 0.60 -4.73
CA THR A 35 -2.35 0.47 -5.64
C THR A 35 -3.65 0.86 -4.92
N SER A 36 -3.83 0.39 -3.68
CA SER A 36 -4.97 0.74 -2.84
C SER A 36 -4.98 2.23 -2.46
N LEU A 37 -3.81 2.81 -2.17
CA LEU A 37 -3.67 4.24 -1.86
C LEU A 37 -4.02 5.13 -3.06
N GLU A 38 -3.57 4.76 -4.27
CA GLU A 38 -3.94 5.46 -5.51
C GLU A 38 -5.44 5.38 -5.76
N ALA A 39 -6.07 4.22 -5.50
CA ALA A 39 -7.52 4.06 -5.62
C ALA A 39 -8.30 4.89 -4.57
N CYS A 40 -7.69 5.16 -3.41
CA CYS A 40 -8.21 6.07 -2.39
C CYS A 40 -7.91 7.55 -2.68
N GLY A 41 -7.34 7.90 -3.83
CA GLY A 41 -6.98 9.27 -4.19
C GLY A 41 -5.79 9.85 -3.42
N ILE A 42 -4.98 8.99 -2.77
CA ILE A 42 -3.76 9.38 -2.06
C ILE A 42 -2.56 9.15 -2.98
N SER A 43 -1.77 10.20 -3.23
CA SER A 43 -0.62 10.07 -4.13
C SER A 43 0.43 9.07 -3.59
N ALA A 44 0.85 8.11 -4.42
CA ALA A 44 1.86 7.11 -4.07
C ALA A 44 3.27 7.69 -3.81
N ARG A 45 3.50 8.97 -4.14
CA ARG A 45 4.75 9.70 -3.87
C ARG A 45 4.70 10.53 -2.58
N GLY A 46 3.52 10.99 -2.15
CA GLY A 46 3.36 11.88 -1.00
C GLY A 46 2.84 11.21 0.28
N TRP A 47 2.50 9.92 0.23
CA TRP A 47 1.92 9.23 1.38
C TRP A 47 2.87 9.11 2.58
N GLU A 48 4.20 9.04 2.39
CA GLU A 48 5.17 9.02 3.50
C GLU A 48 5.19 10.35 4.26
N SER A 49 5.13 11.47 3.54
CA SER A 49 5.02 12.81 4.15
C SER A 49 3.67 12.98 4.85
N LEU A 50 2.59 12.48 4.25
CA LEU A 50 1.25 12.50 4.84
C LEU A 50 1.16 11.59 6.09
N ALA A 51 1.81 10.43 6.08
CA ALA A 51 1.79 9.47 7.19
C ALA A 51 2.65 9.93 8.38
N SER A 52 3.64 10.80 8.13
CA SER A 52 4.41 11.45 9.19
C SER A 52 3.53 12.36 10.04
N ASP A 53 2.54 13.02 9.44
CA ASP A 53 1.50 13.74 10.17
C ASP A 53 0.32 12.81 10.49
N ARG A 54 0.34 12.24 11.70
CA ARG A 54 -0.71 11.34 12.19
C ARG A 54 -2.09 11.99 12.26
N GLY A 55 -2.16 13.32 12.46
CA GLY A 55 -3.40 14.08 12.55
C GLY A 55 -4.06 14.23 11.17
N ALA A 56 -3.25 14.46 10.13
CA ALA A 56 -3.72 14.55 8.75
C ALA A 56 -3.94 13.17 8.09
N TRP A 57 -3.20 12.14 8.50
CA TRP A 57 -3.28 10.80 7.91
C TRP A 57 -4.65 10.15 8.08
N ARG A 58 -5.18 10.11 9.31
CA ARG A 58 -6.47 9.49 9.63
C ARG A 58 -7.64 10.04 8.79
N PRO A 59 -7.89 11.36 8.73
CA PRO A 59 -8.99 11.90 7.95
C PRO A 59 -8.77 11.72 6.44
N ALA A 60 -7.53 11.81 5.96
CA ALA A 60 -7.21 11.58 4.55
C ALA A 60 -7.50 10.14 4.11
N VAL A 61 -7.11 9.15 4.92
CA VAL A 61 -7.42 7.74 4.65
C VAL A 61 -8.91 7.47 4.74
N GLN A 62 -9.62 7.98 5.75
CA GLN A 62 -11.07 7.81 5.85
C GLN A 62 -11.81 8.41 4.66
N LYS A 63 -11.42 9.61 4.23
CA LYS A 63 -11.98 10.24 3.03
C LYS A 63 -11.69 9.39 1.78
N GLY A 64 -10.46 8.91 1.64
CA GLY A 64 -10.05 8.09 0.51
C GLY A 64 -10.76 6.74 0.45
N VAL A 65 -10.96 6.09 1.59
CA VAL A 65 -11.73 4.83 1.67
C VAL A 65 -13.19 5.04 1.30
N ARG A 66 -13.83 6.10 1.79
CA ARG A 66 -15.21 6.44 1.39
C ARG A 66 -15.31 6.67 -0.11
N LEU A 67 -14.36 7.41 -0.69
CA LEU A 67 -14.31 7.65 -2.13
C LEU A 67 -14.10 6.34 -2.90
N PHE A 68 -13.28 5.44 -2.40
CA PHE A 68 -13.06 4.13 -3.00
C PHE A 68 -14.32 3.26 -2.97
N GLU A 69 -15.01 3.21 -1.83
CA GLU A 69 -16.29 2.48 -1.68
C GLU A 69 -17.42 3.09 -2.50
N GLU A 70 -17.43 4.41 -2.71
CA GLU A 70 -18.40 5.11 -3.57
C GLU A 70 -18.15 4.89 -5.07
N ASN A 71 -16.90 4.62 -5.48
CA ASN A 71 -16.51 4.38 -6.87
C ASN A 71 -16.41 2.88 -7.23
N ALA A 72 -16.61 1.97 -6.27
CA ALA A 72 -16.55 0.51 -6.45
C ALA A 72 -17.95 -0.10 -6.67
#